data_AF-A0A952RRC0-F1
#
_entry.id   AF-A0A952RRC0-F1
#
_cell.length_a   1.000
_cell.length_b   1.000
_cell.length_c   1.000
_cell.angle_alpha   90.00
_cell.angle_beta   90.00
_cell.angle_gamma   90.00
#
_symmetry.space_group_name_H-M   'P 1'
#
loop_
_entity.id
_entity.type
_entity.pdbx_description
1 polymer ?
#
loop_
_entity_poly.entity_id
_entity_poly.type
_entity_poly.pdbx_seq_one_letter_code
_entity_poly.pdbx_strand_id
1 'polypeptide(L)'
;MKLGTIIANKFRIERVIGRGAMGVVVEATDLIIHRRIAVKLILPHHAADPQLRGRFIREAQVMTRLTTEHVARVLEVGELPDGMLFLAMELLEGQTLEQLIQGGPLPVVDAVDLLLEALDAVVEAHSLGLVHRDIKPSNMFLAARKGKPPILKMLDFGIVKDTQNAQRLTATGTLPGTPAYMAPEQVAMEEHLIDARADVWALGITLYEILTGDVPFTGSMNEMLTKIRSQAPPRLRAKRPDVAPELENVINRCLSKHPTDRYANAGELAAALQDIRQRGLLRSERGAERREVQTEMSIVRRNARDAPTEADSGVVPAATALAAPKKSGSGALIVMLLLLTVVAVIALVVAMKTRLIPH
;
A
#
# COMPACT_ATOMS: atom_id res chain seq x y z
N MET A 1 -26.01 9.23 8.37
CA MET A 1 -25.51 10.14 9.43
C MET A 1 -25.51 11.56 8.89
N LYS A 2 -25.98 12.52 9.69
CA LYS A 2 -26.04 13.94 9.34
C LYS A 2 -24.71 14.60 9.73
N LEU A 3 -24.19 15.49 8.89
CA LEU A 3 -23.01 16.28 9.26
C LEU A 3 -23.34 17.19 10.45
N GLY A 4 -22.35 17.45 11.30
CA GLY A 4 -22.52 18.19 12.55
C GLY A 4 -23.15 17.38 13.70
N THR A 5 -23.58 16.13 13.46
CA THR A 5 -24.01 15.23 14.55
C THR A 5 -22.85 14.99 15.52
N ILE A 6 -23.13 15.08 16.81
CA ILE A 6 -22.20 14.75 17.88
C ILE A 6 -22.48 13.31 18.33
N ILE A 7 -21.47 12.46 18.29
CA ILE A 7 -21.52 11.08 18.79
C ILE A 7 -20.64 10.95 20.04
N ALA A 8 -20.94 9.97 20.88
CA ALA A 8 -20.26 9.73 22.16
C ALA A 8 -20.16 11.00 23.05
N ASN A 9 -21.09 11.95 22.90
CA ASN A 9 -21.09 13.28 23.53
C ASN A 9 -19.79 14.10 23.35
N LYS A 10 -18.97 13.76 22.35
CA LYS A 10 -17.60 14.27 22.24
C LYS A 10 -17.12 14.49 20.80
N PHE A 11 -17.53 13.66 19.85
CA PHE A 11 -17.01 13.71 18.49
C PHE A 11 -18.04 14.30 17.54
N ARG A 12 -17.75 15.47 16.97
CA ARG A 12 -18.60 16.08 15.95
C ARG A 12 -18.21 15.60 14.56
N ILE A 13 -19.14 14.98 13.84
CA ILE A 13 -18.92 14.43 12.49
C ILE A 13 -18.79 15.58 11.49
N GLU A 14 -17.66 15.63 10.77
CA GLU A 14 -17.36 16.66 9.78
C GLU A 14 -17.67 16.18 8.35
N ARG A 15 -17.25 14.94 8.01
CA ARG A 15 -17.55 14.29 6.72
C ARG A 15 -17.33 12.78 6.75
N VAL A 16 -17.90 12.07 5.78
CA VAL A 16 -17.58 10.66 5.52
C VAL A 16 -16.27 10.58 4.72
N ILE A 17 -15.34 9.75 5.18
CA ILE A 17 -14.03 9.53 4.52
C ILE A 17 -13.85 8.10 3.99
N GLY A 18 -14.68 7.16 4.43
CA GLY A 18 -14.68 5.80 3.91
C GLY A 18 -15.98 5.07 4.20
N ARG A 19 -16.34 4.12 3.34
CA ARG A 19 -17.45 3.19 3.54
C ARG A 19 -16.92 1.79 3.29
N GLY A 20 -17.04 0.92 4.28
CA GLY A 20 -16.64 -0.47 4.19
C GLY A 20 -17.81 -1.40 4.45
N ALA A 21 -17.57 -2.69 4.29
CA ALA A 21 -18.55 -3.74 4.55
C ALA A 21 -19.16 -3.65 5.95
N MET A 22 -18.32 -3.37 6.95
CA MET A 22 -18.70 -3.41 8.36
C MET A 22 -19.24 -2.07 8.90
N GLY A 23 -19.14 -1.01 8.10
CA GLY A 23 -19.66 0.30 8.49
C GLY A 23 -18.99 1.48 7.81
N VAL A 24 -18.93 2.61 8.51
CA VAL A 24 -18.54 3.91 7.95
C VAL A 24 -17.38 4.51 8.72
N VAL A 25 -16.40 5.04 8.00
CA VAL A 25 -15.31 5.84 8.58
C VAL A 25 -15.62 7.30 8.31
N VAL A 26 -15.66 8.10 9.38
CA VAL A 26 -15.92 9.53 9.32
C VAL A 26 -14.72 10.30 9.85
N GLU A 27 -14.48 11.46 9.27
CA GLU A 27 -13.68 12.48 9.92
C GLU A 27 -14.55 13.19 10.96
N ALA A 28 -14.01 13.36 12.17
CA ALA A 28 -14.67 14.06 13.24
C ALA A 28 -13.71 15.02 13.95
N THR A 29 -14.26 16.05 14.58
CA THR A 29 -13.54 16.89 15.54
C THR A 29 -13.82 16.37 16.95
N ASP A 30 -12.78 16.02 17.69
CA ASP A 30 -12.87 15.82 19.14
C ASP A 30 -13.06 17.18 19.81
N LEU A 31 -14.23 17.39 20.43
CA LEU A 31 -14.62 18.67 21.01
C LEU A 31 -13.93 18.97 22.35
N ILE A 32 -13.25 17.98 22.96
CA ILE A 32 -12.55 18.16 24.24
C ILE A 32 -11.12 18.61 24.00
N ILE A 33 -10.41 17.97 23.06
CA ILE A 33 -9.00 18.30 22.75
C ILE A 33 -8.83 19.13 21.47
N HIS A 34 -9.94 19.48 20.80
CA HIS A 34 -9.98 20.28 19.57
C HIS A 34 -9.09 19.76 18.43
N ARG A 35 -9.07 18.44 18.24
CA ARG A 35 -8.26 17.78 17.20
C ARG A 35 -9.15 17.01 16.22
N ARG A 36 -8.77 17.02 14.94
CA ARG A 36 -9.37 16.17 13.91
C ARG A 36 -8.92 14.71 14.11
N ILE A 37 -9.88 13.79 14.06
CA ILE A 37 -9.70 12.35 14.24
C ILE A 37 -10.49 11.59 13.16
N ALA A 38 -10.19 10.31 12.99
CA ALA A 38 -11.06 9.41 12.25
C ALA A 38 -11.87 8.57 13.25
N VAL A 39 -13.15 8.33 12.95
CA VAL A 39 -14.02 7.45 13.73
C VAL A 39 -14.61 6.40 12.82
N LYS A 40 -14.28 5.14 13.07
CA LYS A 40 -14.90 3.99 12.42
C LYS A 40 -16.10 3.56 13.23
N LEU A 41 -17.27 3.56 12.60
CA LEU A 41 -18.55 3.19 13.19
C LEU A 41 -18.98 1.85 12.62
N ILE A 42 -19.24 0.88 13.48
CA ILE A 42 -19.69 -0.46 13.12
C ILE A 42 -21.21 -0.52 13.24
N LEU A 43 -21.86 -0.93 12.15
CA LEU A 43 -23.32 -0.89 12.06
C LEU A 43 -23.99 -1.92 12.99
N PRO A 44 -25.21 -1.65 13.50
CA PRO A 44 -25.85 -2.49 14.52
C PRO A 44 -26.07 -3.95 14.11
N HIS A 45 -26.29 -4.23 12.82
CA HIS A 45 -26.47 -5.60 12.33
C HIS A 45 -25.20 -6.46 12.42
N HIS A 46 -24.02 -5.84 12.54
CA HIS A 46 -22.76 -6.51 12.85
C HIS A 46 -22.49 -6.53 14.37
N ALA A 47 -23.05 -5.59 15.13
CA ALA A 47 -22.89 -5.47 16.58
C ALA A 47 -24.01 -6.15 17.40
N ALA A 48 -24.97 -6.80 16.74
CA ALA A 48 -26.13 -7.45 17.36
C ALA A 48 -25.78 -8.77 18.05
N ASP A 49 -24.68 -9.42 17.65
CA ASP A 49 -24.16 -10.61 18.32
C ASP A 49 -23.29 -10.19 19.53
N PRO A 50 -23.69 -10.56 20.77
CA PRO A 50 -22.91 -10.26 21.97
C PRO A 50 -21.49 -10.84 21.93
N GLN A 51 -21.27 -11.96 21.25
CA GLN A 51 -19.93 -12.56 21.11
C GLN A 51 -19.04 -11.72 20.19
N LEU A 52 -19.57 -11.25 19.06
CA LEU A 52 -18.83 -10.36 18.15
C LEU A 52 -18.52 -9.02 18.82
N ARG A 53 -19.46 -8.48 19.58
CA ARG A 53 -19.26 -7.26 20.37
C ARG A 53 -18.14 -7.42 21.41
N GLY A 54 -18.16 -8.50 22.18
CA GLY A 54 -17.13 -8.80 23.17
C GLY A 54 -15.74 -8.95 22.54
N ARG A 55 -15.66 -9.60 21.37
CA ARG A 55 -14.43 -9.71 20.58
C ARG A 55 -13.95 -8.36 20.07
N PHE A 56 -14.83 -7.55 19.49
CA PHE A 56 -14.50 -6.20 19.00
C PHE A 56 -13.84 -5.35 20.08
N ILE A 57 -14.47 -5.26 21.26
CA ILE A 57 -13.97 -4.45 22.37
C ILE A 57 -12.61 -5.00 22.84
N ARG A 58 -12.47 -6.33 22.95
CA ARG A 58 -11.22 -6.96 23.37
C ARG A 58 -10.09 -6.71 22.37
N GLU A 59 -10.33 -6.89 21.08
CA GLU A 59 -9.33 -6.66 20.04
C GLU A 59 -8.93 -5.19 19.96
N ALA A 60 -9.89 -4.26 20.00
CA ALA A 60 -9.62 -2.83 20.04
C ALA A 60 -8.80 -2.43 21.29
N GLN A 61 -9.05 -3.06 22.45
CA GLN A 61 -8.25 -2.86 23.66
C GLN A 61 -6.83 -3.44 23.55
N VAL A 62 -6.60 -4.46 22.74
CA VAL A 62 -5.25 -4.95 22.47
C VAL A 62 -4.54 -4.00 21.50
N MET A 63 -5.25 -3.44 20.52
CA MET A 63 -4.69 -2.46 19.58
C MET A 63 -4.19 -1.18 20.27
N THR A 64 -4.75 -0.77 21.41
CA THR A 64 -4.23 0.38 22.18
C THR A 64 -2.87 0.11 22.84
N ARG A 65 -2.45 -1.16 22.91
CA ARG A 65 -1.14 -1.57 23.46
C ARG A 65 -0.04 -1.57 22.41
N LEU A 66 -0.38 -1.46 21.12
CA LEU A 66 0.60 -1.37 20.04
C LEU A 66 1.36 -0.03 20.15
N THR A 67 2.68 -0.12 20.04
CA THR A 67 3.61 1.00 20.23
C THR A 67 4.34 1.40 18.96
N THR A 68 4.39 0.52 17.95
CA THR A 68 4.95 0.79 16.64
C THR A 68 4.31 2.01 15.97
N GLU A 69 5.12 2.77 15.21
CA GLU A 69 4.62 3.85 14.37
C GLU A 69 3.86 3.33 13.13
N HIS A 70 3.98 2.03 12.82
CA HIS A 70 3.43 1.39 11.63
C HIS A 70 1.99 0.88 11.79
N VAL A 71 1.29 1.27 12.85
CA VAL A 71 -0.16 1.05 13.03
C VAL A 71 -0.86 2.39 13.24
N ALA A 72 -2.08 2.53 12.70
CA ALA A 72 -2.92 3.68 13.02
C ALA A 72 -3.30 3.67 14.51
N ARG A 73 -2.90 4.73 15.23
CA ARG A 73 -3.08 4.80 16.68
C ARG A 73 -4.56 4.83 17.04
N VAL A 74 -4.99 3.86 17.85
CA VAL A 74 -6.32 3.85 18.47
C VAL A 74 -6.32 4.81 19.66
N LEU A 75 -7.28 5.72 19.68
CA LEU A 75 -7.44 6.74 20.72
C LEU A 75 -8.48 6.30 21.74
N GLU A 76 -9.61 5.78 21.27
CA GLU A 76 -10.75 5.44 22.10
C GLU A 76 -11.62 4.38 21.41
N VAL A 77 -12.22 3.49 22.18
CA VAL A 77 -13.22 2.52 21.72
C VAL A 77 -14.42 2.59 22.64
N GLY A 78 -15.62 2.46 22.08
CA GLY A 78 -16.84 2.47 22.89
C GLY A 78 -18.08 2.05 22.13
N GLU A 79 -19.21 2.18 22.82
CA GLU A 79 -20.55 1.89 22.31
C GLU A 79 -21.41 3.15 22.38
N LEU A 80 -22.17 3.41 21.33
CA LEU A 80 -23.14 4.50 21.25
C LEU A 80 -24.50 4.06 21.84
N PRO A 81 -25.38 5.00 22.26
CA PRO A 81 -26.67 4.67 22.85
C PRO A 81 -27.61 3.82 21.98
N ASP A 82 -27.41 3.83 20.67
CA ASP A 82 -28.15 3.03 19.69
C ASP A 82 -27.51 1.65 19.40
N GLY A 83 -26.48 1.29 20.17
CA GLY A 83 -25.80 -0.01 20.09
C GLY A 83 -24.72 -0.09 19.00
N MET A 84 -24.45 1.00 18.27
CA MET A 84 -23.30 1.03 17.35
C MET A 84 -21.98 1.06 18.14
N LEU A 85 -21.02 0.25 17.71
CA LEU A 85 -19.65 0.33 18.24
C LEU A 85 -18.88 1.38 17.46
N PHE A 86 -17.98 2.08 18.14
CA PHE A 86 -17.08 3.03 17.50
C PHE A 86 -15.63 2.78 17.89
N LEU A 87 -14.73 3.11 16.96
CA LEU A 87 -13.29 3.14 17.15
C LEU A 87 -12.78 4.50 16.69
N ALA A 88 -12.38 5.35 17.64
CA ALA A 88 -11.71 6.61 17.38
C ALA A 88 -10.21 6.37 17.21
N MET A 89 -9.64 6.88 16.13
CA MET A 89 -8.26 6.70 15.73
C MET A 89 -7.66 8.01 15.21
N GLU A 90 -6.34 8.05 15.10
CA GLU A 90 -5.68 9.17 14.44
C GLU A 90 -6.19 9.36 12.99
N LEU A 91 -6.38 10.62 12.59
CA LEU A 91 -6.68 10.94 11.20
C LEU A 91 -5.38 10.94 10.39
N LEU A 92 -5.32 10.13 9.33
CA LEU A 92 -4.16 10.06 8.44
C LEU A 92 -4.39 10.92 7.18
N GLU A 93 -3.33 11.59 6.73
CA GLU A 93 -3.27 12.28 5.45
C GLU A 93 -2.30 11.51 4.54
N GLY A 94 -2.65 11.30 3.27
CA GLY A 94 -1.87 10.47 2.35
C GLY A 94 -2.76 9.62 1.45
N GLN A 95 -2.30 8.42 1.12
CA GLN A 95 -3.00 7.50 0.22
C GLN A 95 -2.76 6.04 0.62
N THR A 96 -3.66 5.15 0.22
CA THR A 96 -3.46 3.70 0.38
C THR A 96 -2.41 3.18 -0.60
N LEU A 97 -1.84 2.02 -0.30
CA LEU A 97 -0.95 1.31 -1.23
C LEU A 97 -1.70 0.89 -2.48
N GLU A 98 -3.00 0.56 -2.36
CA GLU A 98 -3.91 0.30 -3.49
C GLU A 98 -3.98 1.49 -4.45
N GLN A 99 -4.09 2.71 -3.92
CA GLN A 99 -4.08 3.93 -4.74
C GLN A 99 -2.70 4.16 -5.37
N LEU A 100 -1.62 3.90 -4.64
CA LEU A 100 -0.25 4.07 -5.16
C LEU A 100 0.00 3.16 -6.38
N ILE A 101 -0.36 1.87 -6.29
CA ILE A 101 -0.08 0.90 -7.36
C ILE A 101 -0.98 1.04 -8.59
N GLN A 102 -2.00 1.90 -8.56
CA GLN A 102 -2.71 2.31 -9.78
C GLN A 102 -1.77 3.04 -10.77
N GLY A 103 -0.68 3.62 -10.28
CA GLY A 103 0.39 4.18 -11.11
C GLY A 103 1.29 3.12 -11.77
N GLY A 104 1.09 1.84 -11.46
CA GLY A 104 1.88 0.71 -11.96
C GLY A 104 2.72 0.03 -10.86
N PRO A 105 3.47 -1.02 -11.24
CA PRO A 105 4.29 -1.78 -10.30
C PRO A 105 5.39 -0.93 -9.67
N LEU A 106 5.70 -1.21 -8.40
CA LEU A 106 6.73 -0.51 -7.66
C LEU A 106 8.15 -1.03 -7.99
N PRO A 107 9.17 -0.17 -7.88
CA PRO A 107 10.56 -0.63 -7.87
C PRO A 107 10.79 -1.67 -6.77
N VAL A 108 11.60 -2.69 -7.06
CA VAL A 108 11.81 -3.84 -6.15
C VAL A 108 12.25 -3.42 -4.75
N VAL A 109 13.16 -2.44 -4.67
CA VAL A 109 13.63 -1.90 -3.38
C VAL A 109 12.49 -1.24 -2.60
N ASP A 110 11.71 -0.38 -3.25
CA ASP A 110 10.61 0.35 -2.62
C ASP A 110 9.53 -0.62 -2.13
N ALA A 111 9.20 -1.65 -2.90
CA ALA A 111 8.25 -2.70 -2.52
C ALA A 111 8.70 -3.47 -1.27
N VAL A 112 9.98 -3.87 -1.20
CA VAL A 112 10.52 -4.58 -0.05
C VAL A 112 10.61 -3.69 1.19
N ASP A 113 11.02 -2.43 1.03
CA ASP A 113 11.08 -1.48 2.15
C ASP A 113 9.69 -1.21 2.74
N LEU A 114 8.65 -1.01 1.91
CA LEU A 114 7.27 -0.87 2.37
C LEU A 114 6.76 -2.14 3.08
N LEU A 115 7.12 -3.32 2.57
CA LEU A 115 6.71 -4.56 3.21
C LEU A 115 7.42 -4.78 4.56
N LEU A 116 8.67 -4.36 4.69
CA LEU A 116 9.39 -4.37 5.97
C LEU A 116 8.75 -3.45 7.00
N GLU A 117 8.27 -2.26 6.59
CA GLU A 117 7.48 -1.37 7.46
C GLU A 117 6.16 -2.04 7.90
N ALA A 118 5.47 -2.73 6.99
CA ALA A 118 4.26 -3.48 7.34
C ALA A 118 4.54 -4.65 8.30
N LEU A 119 5.66 -5.34 8.10
CA LEU A 119 6.08 -6.45 8.93
C LEU A 119 6.39 -6.02 10.36
N ASP A 120 6.94 -4.82 10.57
CA ASP A 120 7.14 -4.27 11.92
C ASP A 120 5.81 -4.22 12.70
N ALA A 121 4.76 -3.70 12.06
CA ALA A 121 3.41 -3.68 12.64
C ALA A 121 2.83 -5.08 12.90
N VAL A 122 2.97 -5.98 11.93
CA VAL A 122 2.39 -7.34 12.03
C VAL A 122 3.12 -8.18 13.09
N VAL A 123 4.44 -8.04 13.22
CA VAL A 123 5.23 -8.72 14.26
C VAL A 123 4.77 -8.29 15.65
N GLU A 124 4.62 -6.99 15.90
CA GLU A 124 4.14 -6.51 17.20
C GLU A 124 2.72 -7.01 17.50
N ALA A 125 1.81 -6.92 16.52
CA ALA A 125 0.44 -7.42 16.65
C ALA A 125 0.40 -8.93 16.97
N HIS A 126 1.17 -9.73 16.25
CA HIS A 126 1.27 -11.18 16.48
C HIS A 126 1.77 -11.49 17.89
N SER A 127 2.74 -10.71 18.40
CA SER A 127 3.25 -10.87 19.78
C SER A 127 2.19 -10.62 20.87
N LEU A 128 1.17 -9.84 20.55
CA LEU A 128 0.01 -9.57 21.42
C LEU A 128 -1.17 -10.51 21.16
N GLY A 129 -1.01 -11.50 20.27
CA GLY A 129 -2.05 -12.46 19.91
C GLY A 129 -3.09 -11.91 18.93
N LEU A 130 -2.83 -10.78 18.25
CA LEU A 130 -3.69 -10.25 17.20
C LEU A 130 -3.25 -10.78 15.84
N VAL A 131 -4.16 -11.46 15.13
CA VAL A 131 -3.99 -11.82 13.71
C VAL A 131 -4.81 -10.85 12.87
N HIS A 132 -4.23 -10.28 11.81
CA HIS A 132 -4.88 -9.23 11.04
C HIS A 132 -6.03 -9.74 10.16
N ARG A 133 -5.85 -10.89 9.48
CA ARG A 133 -6.87 -11.60 8.67
C ARG A 133 -7.41 -10.85 7.44
N ASP A 134 -6.89 -9.66 7.11
CA ASP A 134 -7.31 -8.85 5.94
C ASP A 134 -6.17 -7.98 5.41
N ILE A 135 -4.95 -8.51 5.35
CA ILE A 135 -3.83 -7.79 4.77
C ILE A 135 -4.04 -7.69 3.25
N LYS A 136 -4.02 -6.47 2.74
CA LYS A 136 -4.12 -6.10 1.33
C LYS A 136 -3.72 -4.64 1.14
N PRO A 137 -3.40 -4.17 -0.08
CA PRO A 137 -3.00 -2.79 -0.32
C PRO A 137 -3.99 -1.71 0.16
N SER A 138 -5.31 -1.98 0.17
CA SER A 138 -6.31 -1.03 0.68
C SER A 138 -6.24 -0.81 2.19
N ASN A 139 -5.64 -1.73 2.94
CA ASN A 139 -5.44 -1.66 4.39
C ASN A 139 -4.01 -1.24 4.77
N MET A 140 -3.20 -0.81 3.79
CA MET A 140 -1.85 -0.30 3.99
C MET A 140 -1.82 1.17 3.57
N PHE A 141 -1.59 2.08 4.51
CA PHE A 141 -1.72 3.52 4.28
C PHE A 141 -0.37 4.21 4.36
N LEU A 142 0.02 4.89 3.28
CA LEU A 142 1.20 5.75 3.26
C LEU A 142 0.85 7.13 3.83
N ALA A 143 1.11 7.29 5.12
CA ALA A 143 0.83 8.52 5.86
C ALA A 143 1.92 9.56 5.61
N ALA A 144 1.50 10.74 5.14
CA ALA A 144 2.35 11.91 4.97
C ALA A 144 2.86 12.39 6.34
N ARG A 145 4.12 12.83 6.37
CA ARG A 145 4.75 13.42 7.55
C ARG A 145 5.42 14.74 7.18
N LYS A 146 5.17 15.78 7.98
CA LYS A 146 5.76 17.09 7.73
C LYS A 146 7.30 17.02 7.83
N GLY A 147 7.98 17.33 6.73
CA GLY A 147 9.46 17.36 6.68
C GLY A 147 10.14 15.99 6.79
N LYS A 148 9.40 14.88 6.64
CA LYS A 148 9.94 13.51 6.65
C LYS A 148 9.34 12.71 5.49
N PRO A 149 9.99 11.62 5.04
CA PRO A 149 9.35 10.67 4.12
C PRO A 149 8.02 10.15 4.69
N PRO A 150 7.06 9.75 3.83
CA PRO A 150 5.86 9.08 4.29
C PRO A 150 6.21 7.81 5.07
N ILE A 151 5.28 7.33 5.90
CA ILE A 151 5.42 6.09 6.65
C ILE A 151 4.23 5.20 6.35
N LEU A 152 4.47 3.90 6.16
CA LEU A 152 3.40 2.94 6.02
C LEU A 152 2.78 2.65 7.39
N LYS A 153 1.45 2.72 7.43
CA LYS A 153 0.61 2.35 8.57
C LYS A 153 -0.39 1.28 8.15
N MET A 154 -0.39 0.18 8.86
CA MET A 154 -1.41 -0.86 8.77
C MET A 154 -2.72 -0.36 9.40
N LEU A 155 -3.83 -0.60 8.71
CA LEU A 155 -5.19 -0.26 9.11
C LEU A 155 -5.99 -1.52 9.43
N ASP A 156 -7.05 -1.39 10.24
CA ASP A 156 -8.09 -2.42 10.37
C ASP A 156 -7.61 -3.82 10.83
N PHE A 157 -6.75 -3.88 11.85
CA PHE A 157 -6.37 -5.16 12.47
C PHE A 157 -7.56 -5.92 13.05
N GLY A 158 -7.96 -7.02 12.42
CA GLY A 158 -8.70 -8.09 13.07
C GLY A 158 -10.12 -7.80 13.54
N ILE A 159 -10.63 -6.55 13.50
CA ILE A 159 -11.78 -6.11 14.32
C ILE A 159 -13.16 -6.63 13.88
N VAL A 160 -13.32 -7.95 13.82
CA VAL A 160 -14.51 -8.76 13.48
C VAL A 160 -14.65 -9.15 11.99
N LYS A 161 -13.75 -10.03 11.53
CA LYS A 161 -14.08 -10.97 10.45
C LYS A 161 -14.41 -12.32 11.04
N ASP A 162 -15.67 -12.53 11.38
CA ASP A 162 -16.18 -13.89 11.53
C ASP A 162 -16.30 -14.50 10.12
N THR A 163 -15.52 -15.53 9.85
CA THR A 163 -15.57 -16.31 8.60
C THR A 163 -16.93 -16.98 8.43
N GLN A 164 -17.78 -17.04 9.48
CA GLN A 164 -19.17 -17.50 9.36
C GLN A 164 -20.02 -16.68 8.37
N ASN A 165 -19.62 -15.44 8.02
CA ASN A 165 -20.27 -14.72 6.93
C ASN A 165 -20.03 -15.35 5.55
N ALA A 166 -19.17 -16.36 5.41
CA ALA A 166 -19.06 -17.15 4.19
C ALA A 166 -20.28 -18.01 3.85
N GLN A 167 -21.20 -18.25 4.78
CA GLN A 167 -22.52 -18.78 4.42
C GLN A 167 -23.42 -17.75 3.71
N ARG A 168 -23.20 -16.44 3.93
CA ARG A 168 -23.81 -15.38 3.11
C ARG A 168 -23.07 -15.16 1.80
N LEU A 169 -21.76 -15.50 1.73
CA LEU A 169 -20.94 -15.39 0.50
C LEU A 169 -21.50 -16.21 -0.67
N THR A 170 -22.07 -17.40 -0.41
CA THR A 170 -22.66 -18.27 -1.43
C THR A 170 -24.06 -17.84 -1.87
N ALA A 171 -24.78 -17.10 -1.04
CA ALA A 171 -26.18 -16.73 -1.29
C ALA A 171 -26.36 -15.41 -2.06
N THR A 172 -25.44 -14.44 -1.93
CA THR A 172 -25.60 -13.09 -2.53
C THR A 172 -24.64 -12.79 -3.69
N GLY A 173 -23.70 -13.69 -4.00
CA GLY A 173 -22.77 -13.54 -5.14
C GLY A 173 -21.84 -12.31 -5.09
N THR A 174 -21.83 -11.57 -3.99
CA THR A 174 -21.07 -10.34 -3.79
C THR A 174 -20.30 -10.42 -2.49
N LEU A 175 -18.97 -10.35 -2.59
CA LEU A 175 -18.06 -10.43 -1.45
C LEU A 175 -17.82 -9.05 -0.86
N PRO A 176 -17.94 -8.87 0.47
CA PRO A 176 -17.30 -7.78 1.17
C PRO A 176 -15.80 -8.10 1.35
N GLY A 177 -14.96 -7.51 0.51
CA GLY A 177 -13.51 -7.73 0.48
C GLY A 177 -13.03 -8.41 -0.80
N THR A 178 -11.74 -8.32 -1.10
CA THR A 178 -11.16 -8.93 -2.30
C THR A 178 -10.65 -10.33 -1.93
N PRO A 179 -11.33 -11.43 -2.34
CA PRO A 179 -10.95 -12.81 -1.96
C PRO A 179 -9.54 -13.21 -2.42
N ALA A 180 -8.95 -12.45 -3.34
CA ALA A 180 -7.62 -12.68 -3.89
C ALA A 180 -6.49 -12.77 -2.84
N TYR A 181 -6.68 -12.19 -1.65
CA TYR A 181 -5.67 -12.20 -0.57
C TYR A 181 -5.91 -13.28 0.50
N MET A 182 -7.05 -13.99 0.46
CA MET A 182 -7.38 -15.00 1.46
C MET A 182 -6.45 -16.20 1.36
N ALA A 183 -6.01 -16.70 2.51
CA ALA A 183 -5.24 -17.94 2.60
C ALA A 183 -6.12 -19.18 2.32
N PRO A 184 -5.54 -20.29 1.84
CA PRO A 184 -6.26 -21.54 1.58
C PRO A 184 -7.17 -22.01 2.73
N GLU A 185 -6.67 -21.95 3.97
CA GLU A 185 -7.39 -22.32 5.18
C GLU A 185 -8.56 -21.37 5.50
N GLN A 186 -8.45 -20.09 5.12
CA GLN A 186 -9.56 -19.13 5.23
C GLN A 186 -10.64 -19.43 4.20
N VAL A 187 -10.25 -19.79 2.97
CA VAL A 187 -11.18 -20.20 1.90
C VAL A 187 -11.87 -21.52 2.26
N ALA A 188 -11.17 -22.45 2.91
CA ALA A 188 -11.71 -23.72 3.37
C ALA A 188 -12.62 -23.58 4.61
N MET A 189 -12.70 -22.39 5.22
CA MET A 189 -13.43 -22.12 6.46
C MET A 189 -12.96 -22.99 7.64
N GLU A 190 -11.67 -23.33 7.65
CA GLU A 190 -11.05 -24.15 8.70
C GLU A 190 -10.60 -23.25 9.85
N GLU A 191 -11.55 -22.65 10.60
CA GLU A 191 -11.27 -21.59 11.60
C GLU A 191 -10.19 -21.99 12.62
N HIS A 192 -10.14 -23.27 13.00
CA HIS A 192 -9.15 -23.82 13.93
C HIS A 192 -7.71 -23.84 13.39
N LEU A 193 -7.52 -23.64 12.09
CA LEU A 193 -6.21 -23.56 11.42
C LEU A 193 -5.81 -22.12 11.06
N ILE A 194 -6.68 -21.13 11.24
CA ILE A 194 -6.39 -19.73 10.91
C ILE A 194 -5.57 -19.10 12.04
N ASP A 195 -4.27 -18.98 11.80
CA ASP A 195 -3.32 -18.31 12.70
C ASP A 195 -2.49 -17.24 11.96
N ALA A 196 -1.40 -16.76 12.59
CA ALA A 196 -0.47 -15.78 12.06
C ALA A 196 0.05 -16.10 10.64
N ARG A 197 0.04 -17.36 10.21
CA ARG A 197 0.52 -17.79 8.89
C ARG A 197 -0.47 -17.45 7.77
N ALA A 198 -1.72 -17.13 8.09
CA ALA A 198 -2.66 -16.54 7.14
C ALA A 198 -2.24 -15.11 6.74
N ASP A 199 -1.71 -14.33 7.69
CA ASP A 199 -1.16 -13.00 7.42
C ASP A 199 0.12 -13.08 6.56
N VAL A 200 0.97 -14.09 6.80
CA VAL A 200 2.16 -14.37 5.97
C VAL A 200 1.77 -14.62 4.51
N TRP A 201 0.71 -15.41 4.28
CA TRP A 201 0.17 -15.63 2.95
C TRP A 201 -0.27 -14.31 2.29
N ALA A 202 -1.07 -13.53 3.01
CA ALA A 202 -1.63 -12.28 2.48
C ALA A 202 -0.54 -11.22 2.21
N LEU A 203 0.53 -11.18 3.02
CA LEU A 203 1.74 -10.38 2.76
C LEU A 203 2.47 -10.86 1.50
N GLY A 204 2.52 -12.18 1.25
CA GLY A 204 3.07 -12.75 0.02
C GLY A 204 2.26 -12.35 -1.24
N ILE A 205 0.93 -12.40 -1.17
CA ILE A 205 0.05 -11.93 -2.25
C ILE A 205 0.27 -10.44 -2.49
N THR A 206 0.31 -9.64 -1.42
CA THR A 206 0.53 -8.20 -1.48
C THR A 206 1.87 -7.87 -2.14
N LEU A 207 2.96 -8.55 -1.75
CA LEU A 207 4.28 -8.34 -2.36
C LEU A 207 4.28 -8.70 -3.84
N TYR A 208 3.66 -9.82 -4.21
CA TYR A 208 3.51 -10.21 -5.60
C TYR A 208 2.78 -9.13 -6.41
N GLU A 209 1.68 -8.62 -5.89
CA GLU A 209 0.86 -7.60 -6.57
C GLU A 209 1.61 -6.28 -6.72
N ILE A 210 2.22 -5.74 -5.66
CA ILE A 210 2.93 -4.46 -5.78
C ILE A 210 4.15 -4.54 -6.70
N LEU A 211 4.72 -5.73 -6.90
CA LEU A 211 5.82 -5.97 -7.84
C LEU A 211 5.37 -6.21 -9.28
N THR A 212 4.14 -6.68 -9.51
CA THR A 212 3.69 -7.08 -10.86
C THR A 212 2.51 -6.27 -11.39
N GLY A 213 1.80 -5.56 -10.53
CA GLY A 213 0.54 -4.88 -10.81
C GLY A 213 -0.69 -5.79 -10.76
N ASP A 214 -0.51 -7.11 -10.59
CA ASP A 214 -1.61 -8.09 -10.59
C ASP A 214 -1.51 -9.04 -9.41
N VAL A 215 -2.64 -9.47 -8.87
CA VAL A 215 -2.70 -10.63 -7.95
C VAL A 215 -2.39 -11.95 -8.69
N PRO A 216 -1.80 -12.97 -8.02
CA PRO A 216 -1.38 -14.21 -8.68
C PRO A 216 -2.55 -15.12 -9.08
N PHE A 217 -3.69 -15.03 -8.39
CA PHE A 217 -4.87 -15.87 -8.64
C PHE A 217 -6.05 -15.01 -9.10
N THR A 218 -6.47 -15.19 -10.35
CA THR A 218 -7.57 -14.45 -10.99
C THR A 218 -8.58 -15.41 -11.62
N GLY A 219 -9.76 -14.91 -11.98
CA GLY A 219 -10.83 -15.67 -12.62
C GLY A 219 -12.20 -15.32 -12.02
N SER A 220 -13.22 -16.10 -12.37
CA SER A 220 -14.49 -16.06 -11.65
C SER A 220 -14.31 -16.39 -10.17
N MET A 221 -15.29 -16.07 -9.31
CA MET A 221 -15.19 -16.34 -7.86
C MET A 221 -14.77 -17.79 -7.56
N ASN A 222 -15.50 -18.76 -8.13
CA ASN A 222 -15.23 -20.18 -7.90
C ASN A 222 -13.88 -20.62 -8.46
N GLU A 223 -13.49 -20.10 -9.63
CA GLU A 223 -12.15 -20.37 -10.18
C GLU A 223 -11.06 -19.83 -9.25
N MET A 224 -11.17 -18.58 -8.81
CA MET A 224 -10.18 -17.96 -7.93
C MET A 224 -10.03 -18.76 -6.62
N LEU A 225 -11.14 -19.12 -5.97
CA LEU A 225 -11.12 -19.92 -4.74
C LEU A 225 -10.50 -21.30 -4.99
N THR A 226 -10.76 -21.92 -6.14
CA THR A 226 -10.13 -23.19 -6.53
C THR A 226 -8.62 -23.03 -6.69
N LYS A 227 -8.18 -21.98 -7.40
CA LYS A 227 -6.75 -21.68 -7.62
C LYS A 227 -6.02 -21.38 -6.32
N ILE A 228 -6.63 -20.61 -5.42
CA ILE A 228 -6.10 -20.34 -4.08
C ILE A 228 -5.83 -21.66 -3.34
N ARG A 229 -6.78 -22.60 -3.37
CA ARG A 229 -6.66 -23.88 -2.65
C ARG A 229 -5.62 -24.84 -3.24
N SER A 230 -5.49 -24.92 -4.56
CA SER A 230 -4.75 -26.03 -5.18
C SER A 230 -3.70 -25.64 -6.23
N GLN A 231 -3.78 -24.47 -6.85
CA GLN A 231 -2.88 -24.12 -7.95
C GLN A 231 -1.62 -23.39 -7.44
N ALA A 232 -0.43 -23.80 -7.88
CA ALA A 232 0.79 -23.05 -7.62
C ALA A 232 0.69 -21.60 -8.17
N PRO A 233 1.28 -20.60 -7.48
CA PRO A 233 1.28 -19.23 -8.00
C PRO A 233 2.02 -19.16 -9.35
N PRO A 234 1.62 -18.26 -10.27
CA PRO A 234 2.40 -17.99 -11.47
C PRO A 234 3.82 -17.54 -11.11
N ARG A 235 4.80 -17.84 -11.97
CA ARG A 235 6.18 -17.41 -11.77
C ARG A 235 6.27 -15.88 -11.81
N LEU A 236 6.68 -15.27 -10.71
CA LEU A 236 6.86 -13.83 -10.57
C LEU A 236 7.81 -13.28 -11.65
N ARG A 237 8.95 -13.95 -11.84
CA ARG A 237 9.99 -13.52 -12.78
C ARG A 237 9.60 -13.63 -14.25
N ALA A 238 8.48 -14.30 -14.57
CA ALA A 238 7.89 -14.25 -15.90
C ALA A 238 7.25 -12.88 -16.21
N LYS A 239 6.75 -12.18 -15.17
CA LYS A 239 6.19 -10.83 -15.27
C LYS A 239 7.18 -9.74 -14.88
N ARG A 240 8.11 -10.03 -13.96
CA ARG A 240 9.06 -9.06 -13.39
C ARG A 240 10.50 -9.61 -13.40
N PRO A 241 11.17 -9.67 -14.58
CA PRO A 241 12.46 -10.36 -14.76
C PRO A 241 13.64 -9.75 -13.97
N ASP A 242 13.53 -8.48 -13.60
CA ASP A 242 14.47 -7.72 -12.77
C ASP A 242 14.50 -8.18 -11.30
N VAL A 243 13.49 -8.95 -10.85
CA VAL A 243 13.47 -9.54 -9.52
C VAL A 243 14.49 -10.67 -9.39
N ALA A 244 15.25 -10.63 -8.30
CA ALA A 244 16.20 -11.67 -7.93
C ALA A 244 15.48 -13.01 -7.62
N PRO A 245 16.05 -14.17 -8.00
CA PRO A 245 15.50 -15.49 -7.68
C PRO A 245 15.20 -15.69 -6.19
N GLU A 246 16.02 -15.12 -5.31
CA GLU A 246 15.88 -15.20 -3.87
C GLU A 246 14.57 -14.56 -3.39
N LEU A 247 14.18 -13.41 -3.96
CA LEU A 247 12.93 -12.74 -3.61
C LEU A 247 11.71 -13.52 -4.13
N GLU A 248 11.80 -14.10 -5.33
CA GLU A 248 10.76 -15.00 -5.84
C GLU A 248 10.60 -16.23 -4.93
N ASN A 249 11.68 -16.80 -4.41
CA ASN A 249 11.64 -17.91 -3.47
C ASN A 249 10.95 -17.53 -2.15
N VAL A 250 11.21 -16.31 -1.63
CA VAL A 250 10.51 -15.80 -0.44
C VAL A 250 9.01 -15.72 -0.68
N ILE A 251 8.58 -15.13 -1.80
CA ILE A 251 7.15 -15.02 -2.16
C ILE A 251 6.53 -16.41 -2.33
N ASN A 252 7.20 -17.31 -3.04
CA ASN A 252 6.71 -18.67 -3.23
C ASN A 252 6.51 -19.42 -1.90
N ARG A 253 7.42 -19.23 -0.94
CA ARG A 253 7.28 -19.81 0.40
C ARG A 253 6.11 -19.22 1.18
N CYS A 254 5.85 -17.91 1.08
CA CYS A 254 4.64 -17.31 1.65
C CYS A 254 3.36 -17.92 1.04
N LEU A 255 3.40 -18.26 -0.25
CA LEU A 255 2.29 -18.79 -1.03
C LEU A 255 2.20 -20.34 -1.05
N SER A 256 2.91 -21.00 -0.14
CA SER A 256 2.75 -22.44 0.10
C SER A 256 1.34 -22.75 0.58
N LYS A 257 0.73 -23.82 0.05
CA LYS A 257 -0.68 -24.13 0.34
C LYS A 257 -0.89 -24.58 1.78
N HIS A 258 -0.03 -25.47 2.27
CA HIS A 258 -0.07 -25.87 3.68
C HIS A 258 0.58 -24.78 4.56
N PRO A 259 -0.09 -24.32 5.62
CA PRO A 259 0.46 -23.29 6.52
C PRO A 259 1.82 -23.68 7.11
N THR A 260 2.07 -24.97 7.36
CA THR A 260 3.35 -25.48 7.89
C THR A 260 4.53 -25.29 6.97
N ASP A 261 4.29 -25.11 5.67
CA ASP A 261 5.34 -24.94 4.65
C ASP A 261 5.70 -23.45 4.43
N ARG A 262 5.01 -22.54 5.12
CA ARG A 262 5.26 -21.09 5.08
C ARG A 262 6.35 -20.69 6.08
N TYR A 263 6.59 -19.39 6.20
CA TYR A 263 7.27 -18.86 7.38
C TYR A 263 6.39 -19.06 8.61
N ALA A 264 6.97 -19.43 9.75
CA ALA A 264 6.19 -19.75 10.94
C ALA A 264 5.50 -18.51 11.53
N ASN A 265 6.06 -17.33 11.29
CA ASN A 265 5.54 -16.03 11.74
C ASN A 265 6.07 -14.89 10.86
N ALA A 266 5.53 -13.68 11.06
CA ALA A 266 5.95 -12.48 10.34
C ALA A 266 7.42 -12.10 10.59
N GLY A 267 7.98 -12.42 11.76
CA GLY A 267 9.38 -12.13 12.08
C GLY A 267 10.36 -12.92 11.21
N GLU A 268 10.08 -14.19 10.94
CA GLU A 268 10.90 -14.99 10.02
C GLU A 268 10.84 -14.46 8.58
N LEU A 269 9.68 -14.00 8.13
CA LEU A 269 9.53 -13.36 6.82
C LEU A 269 10.32 -12.03 6.76
N ALA A 270 10.26 -11.22 7.82
CA ALA A 270 11.05 -9.99 7.92
C ALA A 270 12.55 -10.27 7.86
N ALA A 271 13.04 -11.27 8.60
CA ALA A 271 14.44 -11.67 8.57
C ALA A 271 14.90 -12.10 7.16
N ALA A 272 14.07 -12.88 6.45
CA ALA A 272 14.37 -13.31 5.09
C ALA A 272 14.46 -12.12 4.10
N LEU A 273 13.57 -11.14 4.20
CA LEU A 273 13.60 -9.95 3.36
C LEU A 273 14.76 -9.00 3.72
N GLN A 274 15.09 -8.89 5.01
CA GLN A 274 16.25 -8.13 5.48
C GLN A 274 17.56 -8.73 4.97
N ASP A 275 17.72 -10.05 4.95
CA ASP A 275 18.90 -10.73 4.37
C ASP A 275 19.09 -10.35 2.88
N ILE A 276 18.01 -10.46 2.09
CA ILE A 276 18.03 -10.10 0.66
C ILE A 276 18.43 -8.64 0.46
N ARG A 277 17.87 -7.73 1.29
CA ARG A 277 18.18 -6.30 1.26
C ARG A 277 19.65 -6.03 1.62
N GLN A 278 20.16 -6.64 2.69
CA GLN A 278 21.54 -6.44 3.16
C GLN A 278 22.59 -6.99 2.20
N ARG A 279 22.30 -8.12 1.53
CA ARG A 279 23.16 -8.71 0.51
C ARG A 279 23.17 -7.93 -0.81
N GLY A 280 22.39 -6.85 -0.92
CA GLY A 280 22.33 -6.02 -2.12
C GLY A 280 21.71 -6.72 -3.32
N LEU A 281 20.87 -7.74 -3.08
CA LEU A 281 20.21 -8.52 -4.13
C LEU A 281 19.01 -7.79 -4.74
N LEU A 282 18.55 -6.71 -4.08
CA LEU A 282 17.52 -5.82 -4.61
C LEU A 282 18.16 -4.86 -5.61
N ARG A 283 18.03 -5.14 -6.91
CA ARG A 283 18.50 -4.21 -7.95
C ARG A 283 17.58 -2.99 -8.01
N SER A 284 18.17 -1.80 -8.03
CA SER A 284 17.46 -0.54 -8.32
C SER A 284 18.05 0.05 -9.59
N GLU A 285 17.20 0.34 -10.59
CA GLU A 285 17.60 1.12 -11.77
C GLU A 285 18.16 2.50 -11.36
N ARG A 286 17.67 3.11 -10.28
CA ARG A 286 18.19 4.37 -9.72
C ARG A 286 19.57 4.24 -9.07
N GLY A 287 19.95 3.04 -8.64
CA GLY A 287 21.28 2.75 -8.08
C GLY A 287 22.35 2.57 -9.16
N ALA A 288 21.97 2.11 -10.35
CA ALA A 288 22.85 1.97 -11.50
C ALA A 288 23.27 3.34 -12.06
N GLU A 289 22.33 4.26 -12.27
CA GLU A 289 22.63 5.62 -12.75
C GLU A 289 23.56 6.39 -11.79
N ARG A 290 23.35 6.29 -10.47
CA ARG A 290 24.25 6.94 -9.49
C ARG A 290 25.66 6.34 -9.50
N ARG A 291 25.82 5.04 -9.73
CA ARG A 291 27.14 4.40 -9.83
C ARG A 291 27.82 4.70 -11.15
N GLU A 292 27.10 4.76 -12.26
CA GLU A 292 27.67 5.13 -13.57
C GLU A 292 28.16 6.58 -13.57
N VAL A 293 27.35 7.53 -13.09
CA VAL A 293 27.78 8.94 -12.97
C VAL A 293 28.99 9.10 -12.05
N GLN A 294 29.06 8.33 -10.96
CA GLN A 294 30.17 8.37 -10.01
C GLN A 294 31.44 7.68 -10.57
N THR A 295 31.26 6.65 -11.40
CA THR A 295 32.36 5.95 -12.10
C THR A 295 32.90 6.82 -13.23
N GLU A 296 32.04 7.43 -14.05
CA GLU A 296 32.43 8.40 -15.09
C GLU A 296 33.14 9.63 -14.49
N MET A 297 32.62 10.21 -13.41
CA MET A 297 33.29 11.32 -12.71
C MET A 297 34.65 10.92 -12.11
N SER A 298 34.82 9.66 -11.70
CA SER A 298 36.10 9.15 -11.21
C SER A 298 37.14 8.96 -12.32
N ILE A 299 36.69 8.52 -13.51
CA ILE A 299 37.52 8.33 -14.71
C ILE A 299 37.95 9.70 -15.27
N VAL A 300 37.04 10.67 -15.35
CA VAL A 300 37.33 12.04 -15.80
C VAL A 300 38.32 12.75 -14.86
N ARG A 301 38.17 12.56 -13.53
CA ARG A 301 39.12 13.13 -12.55
C ARG A 301 40.50 12.48 -12.58
N ARG A 302 40.61 11.22 -13.00
CA ARG A 302 41.89 10.54 -13.18
C ARG A 302 42.62 11.07 -14.42
N ASN A 303 41.92 11.17 -15.54
CA ASN A 303 42.49 11.70 -16.79
C ASN A 303 42.88 13.18 -16.71
N ALA A 304 42.21 13.98 -15.88
CA ALA A 304 42.59 15.39 -15.66
C ALA A 304 43.85 15.59 -14.80
N ARG A 305 44.29 14.56 -14.06
CA ARG A 305 45.53 14.62 -13.24
C ARG A 305 46.78 14.22 -14.02
N ASP A 306 46.61 13.46 -15.10
CA ASP A 306 47.71 12.92 -15.91
C ASP A 306 47.99 13.75 -17.18
N ALA A 307 47.38 14.93 -17.33
CA ALA A 307 47.64 15.83 -18.46
C ALA A 307 48.91 16.67 -18.23
N PRO A 308 49.90 16.68 -19.15
CA PRO A 308 51.11 17.49 -19.01
C PRO A 308 50.77 18.98 -19.12
N THR A 309 51.31 19.78 -18.21
CA THR A 309 51.19 21.25 -18.23
C THR A 309 52.27 21.81 -19.14
N GLU A 310 51.95 22.09 -20.40
CA GLU A 310 52.83 22.88 -21.28
C GLU A 310 52.45 24.36 -21.22
N ALA A 311 53.47 25.16 -20.95
CA ALA A 311 53.43 26.61 -20.79
C ALA A 311 53.51 27.33 -22.15
N ASP A 312 52.65 28.33 -22.28
CA ASP A 312 52.81 29.64 -22.91
C ASP A 312 53.92 29.83 -23.98
N SER A 313 53.48 30.02 -25.23
CA SER A 313 54.08 31.02 -26.13
C SER A 313 53.01 31.54 -27.09
N GLY A 314 52.64 32.80 -26.93
CA GLY A 314 51.57 33.44 -27.69
C GLY A 314 51.91 33.74 -29.15
N VAL A 315 50.87 33.69 -30.00
CA VAL A 315 50.67 34.53 -31.19
C VAL A 315 49.16 34.65 -31.41
N VAL A 316 48.65 35.90 -31.47
CA VAL A 316 47.30 36.21 -31.96
C VAL A 316 47.38 36.38 -33.47
N PRO A 317 46.43 35.82 -34.24
CA PRO A 317 45.81 36.64 -35.27
C PRO A 317 44.28 36.53 -35.31
N ALA A 318 43.70 37.57 -35.90
CA ALA A 318 42.31 37.95 -35.91
C ALA A 318 41.37 36.99 -36.68
N ALA A 319 40.16 36.88 -36.11
CA ALA A 319 38.85 36.70 -36.73
C ALA A 319 38.75 36.15 -38.17
N THR A 320 38.27 34.92 -38.26
CA THR A 320 37.39 34.48 -39.36
C THR A 320 36.15 33.85 -38.75
N ALA A 321 34.99 34.44 -39.02
CA ALA A 321 33.70 33.95 -38.60
C ALA A 321 33.45 32.53 -39.15
N LEU A 322 33.17 31.57 -38.26
CA LEU A 322 32.46 30.35 -38.62
C LEU A 322 31.19 30.23 -37.78
N ALA A 323 30.12 29.97 -38.51
CA ALA A 323 28.74 29.95 -38.06
C ALA A 323 28.48 28.93 -36.94
N ALA A 324 27.59 29.34 -36.03
CA ALA A 324 26.99 28.51 -35.00
C ALA A 324 26.32 27.25 -35.59
N PRO A 325 26.42 26.08 -34.94
CA PRO A 325 25.56 24.96 -35.27
C PRO A 325 24.12 25.30 -34.86
N LYS A 326 23.20 25.25 -35.85
CA LYS A 326 21.75 25.32 -35.68
C LYS A 326 21.30 24.34 -34.59
N LYS A 327 20.75 24.86 -33.49
CA LYS A 327 19.87 24.08 -32.61
C LYS A 327 18.59 23.81 -33.39
N SER A 328 18.33 22.54 -33.75
CA SER A 328 17.07 22.13 -34.36
C SER A 328 15.94 22.35 -33.35
N GLY A 329 14.99 23.19 -33.74
CA GLY A 329 13.84 23.63 -32.94
C GLY A 329 12.73 22.60 -32.79
N SER A 330 13.06 21.31 -32.59
CA SER A 330 12.06 20.25 -32.49
C SER A 330 11.41 20.19 -31.10
N GLY A 331 12.11 20.60 -30.04
CA GLY A 331 11.57 20.54 -28.67
C GLY A 331 10.47 21.58 -28.38
N ALA A 332 10.63 22.81 -28.87
CA ALA A 332 9.66 23.88 -28.61
C ALA A 332 8.35 23.68 -29.39
N LEU A 333 8.41 23.10 -30.60
CA LEU A 333 7.22 22.83 -31.41
C LEU A 333 6.38 21.69 -30.83
N ILE A 334 7.00 20.66 -30.25
CA ILE A 334 6.32 19.53 -29.60
C ILE A 334 5.65 19.99 -28.29
N VAL A 335 6.32 20.83 -27.51
CA VAL A 335 5.73 21.39 -26.27
C VAL A 335 4.57 22.33 -26.59
N MET A 336 4.65 23.12 -27.67
CA MET A 336 3.55 23.99 -28.10
C MET A 336 2.35 23.20 -28.64
N LEU A 337 2.59 22.09 -29.37
CA LEU A 337 1.52 21.21 -29.84
C LEU A 337 0.79 20.51 -28.68
N LEU A 338 1.53 20.06 -27.65
CA LEU A 338 0.96 19.42 -26.46
C LEU A 338 0.15 20.42 -25.61
N LEU A 339 0.56 21.68 -25.53
CA LEU A 339 -0.21 22.71 -24.84
C LEU A 339 -1.50 23.05 -25.59
N LEU A 340 -1.47 23.11 -26.92
CA LEU A 340 -2.66 23.38 -27.74
C LEU A 340 -3.68 22.23 -27.68
N THR A 341 -3.24 20.97 -27.63
CA THR A 341 -4.16 19.83 -27.49
C THR A 341 -4.81 19.78 -26.10
N VAL A 342 -4.07 20.08 -25.03
CA VAL A 342 -4.64 20.16 -23.68
C VAL A 342 -5.68 21.28 -23.58
N VAL A 343 -5.42 22.45 -24.16
CA VAL A 343 -6.38 23.57 -24.18
C VAL A 343 -7.63 23.22 -25.01
N ALA A 344 -7.48 22.54 -26.15
CA ALA A 344 -8.61 22.10 -26.98
C ALA A 344 -9.47 21.04 -26.26
N VAL A 345 -8.85 20.10 -25.53
CA VAL A 345 -9.57 19.08 -24.75
C VAL A 345 -10.31 19.72 -23.57
N ILE A 346 -9.70 20.69 -22.87
CA ILE A 346 -10.37 21.42 -21.79
C ILE A 346 -11.56 22.23 -22.33
N ALA A 347 -11.40 22.91 -23.47
CA ALA A 347 -12.49 23.66 -24.09
C ALA A 347 -13.65 22.74 -24.54
N LEU A 348 -13.34 21.55 -25.06
CA LEU A 348 -14.34 20.56 -25.45
C LEU A 348 -15.11 20.00 -24.23
N VAL A 349 -14.40 19.70 -23.14
CA VAL A 349 -15.03 19.23 -21.89
C VAL A 349 -15.93 20.30 -21.27
N VAL A 350 -15.51 21.57 -21.31
CA VAL A 350 -16.34 22.68 -20.81
C VAL A 350 -17.57 22.89 -21.69
N ALA A 351 -17.44 22.83 -23.02
CA ALA A 351 -18.56 22.97 -23.95
C ALA A 351 -19.56 21.79 -23.88
N MET A 352 -19.09 20.58 -23.58
CA MET A 352 -19.96 19.43 -23.34
C MET A 352 -20.71 19.56 -22.00
N LYS A 353 -20.06 20.12 -20.97
CA LYS A 353 -20.67 20.28 -19.63
C LYS A 353 -21.74 21.36 -19.60
N THR A 354 -21.64 22.40 -20.44
CA THR A 354 -22.68 23.44 -20.58
C THR A 354 -23.87 23.03 -21.44
N ARG A 355 -23.75 22.00 -22.30
CA ARG A 355 -24.88 21.47 -23.09
C ARG A 355 -25.75 20.43 -22.35
N LEU A 356 -25.34 19.97 -21.17
CA LEU A 356 -26.00 18.92 -20.40
C LEU A 356 -26.84 19.43 -19.20
N ILE A 357 -27.04 20.75 -19.11
CA ILE A 357 -27.97 21.36 -18.14
C ILE A 357 -29.16 21.89 -18.92
N PRO A 358 -30.26 21.14 -19.09
CA PRO A 358 -31.52 21.73 -19.49
C PRO A 358 -32.09 22.55 -18.32
N HIS A 359 -32.59 23.74 -18.64
CA HIS A 359 -33.30 24.64 -17.72
C HIS A 359 -34.55 24.00 -17.11
#